data_AF-A0A6I7P2Y1-F1
#
_entry.id   AF-A0A6I7P2Y1-F1
#
_cell.length_a   1.000
_cell.length_b   1.000
_cell.length_c   1.000
_cell.angle_alpha   90.00
_cell.angle_beta   90.00
_cell.angle_gamma   90.00
#
_symmetry.space_group_name_H-M   'P 1'
#
loop_
_entity.id
_entity.type
_entity.pdbx_description
1 polymer ?
#
loop_
_entity_poly.entity_id
_entity_poly.type
_entity_poly.pdbx_seq_one_letter_code
_entity_poly.pdbx_strand_id
1 'polypeptide(L)'
;MPHPAFTRDGTPYEPIYLVAIDPKNCLGCGRCHKVCGRGVMALKGVDEDGAFVDLDEDDDPEDVERMVMVLAQPGACIGCGACARVCTKGCQTHEPG
;
A
#
# COMPACT_ATOMS: atom_id res chain seq x y z
N MET A 1 4.85 -21.12 -0.79
CA MET A 1 4.03 -22.27 -0.36
C MET A 1 2.92 -21.65 0.47
N PRO A 2 1.64 -21.77 0.09
CA PRO A 2 0.55 -21.18 0.84
C PRO A 2 0.64 -21.62 2.29
N HIS A 3 0.79 -20.65 3.20
CA HIS A 3 0.77 -20.92 4.62
C HIS A 3 -0.70 -21.12 5.02
N PRO A 4 -1.09 -22.31 5.52
CA PRO A 4 -2.47 -22.54 5.91
C PRO A 4 -2.81 -21.59 7.05
N ALA A 5 -3.77 -20.70 6.81
CA ALA A 5 -4.27 -19.79 7.80
C ALA A 5 -5.74 -20.12 8.10
N PHE A 6 -6.12 -19.87 9.35
CA PHE A 6 -7.47 -20.12 9.84
C PHE A 6 -7.93 -18.91 10.64
N THR A 7 -9.23 -18.61 10.56
CA THR A 7 -9.87 -17.66 11.46
C THR A 7 -9.97 -18.23 12.88
N ARG A 8 -10.38 -17.40 13.84
CA ARG A 8 -10.44 -17.79 15.27
C ARG A 8 -11.36 -18.99 15.54
N ASP A 9 -12.39 -19.18 14.75
CA ASP A 9 -13.36 -20.29 14.80
C ASP A 9 -12.89 -21.53 14.01
N GLY A 10 -11.72 -21.49 13.38
CA GLY A 10 -11.16 -22.61 12.61
C GLY A 10 -11.60 -22.64 11.14
N THR A 11 -12.33 -21.64 10.65
CA THR A 11 -12.68 -21.54 9.23
C THR A 11 -11.42 -21.25 8.40
N PRO A 12 -11.20 -21.92 7.26
CA PRO A 12 -10.07 -21.64 6.38
C PRO A 12 -10.03 -20.16 5.96
N TYR A 13 -8.85 -19.57 6.03
CA TYR A 13 -8.59 -18.20 5.62
C TYR A 13 -7.43 -18.20 4.63
N GLU A 14 -7.65 -17.61 3.46
CA GLU A 14 -6.63 -17.44 2.43
C GLU A 14 -6.13 -15.97 2.46
N PRO A 15 -4.90 -15.71 2.92
CA PRO A 15 -4.36 -14.35 2.92
C PRO A 15 -4.09 -13.86 1.50
N ILE A 16 -4.45 -12.61 1.21
CA ILE A 16 -4.21 -11.94 -0.08
C ILE A 16 -3.22 -10.78 0.09
N TYR A 17 -1.98 -10.99 -0.33
CA TYR A 17 -0.87 -10.09 -0.11
C TYR A 17 -0.84 -8.97 -1.13
N LEU A 18 -0.66 -7.74 -0.67
CA LEU A 18 -0.41 -6.59 -1.54
C LEU A 18 0.94 -6.75 -2.23
N VAL A 19 0.94 -6.84 -3.56
CA VAL A 19 2.16 -7.03 -4.38
C VAL A 19 2.53 -5.79 -5.19
N ALA A 20 1.56 -4.93 -5.50
CA ALA A 20 1.81 -3.70 -6.25
C ALA A 20 0.76 -2.62 -5.95
N ILE A 21 1.19 -1.37 -6.12
CA ILE A 21 0.30 -0.20 -6.17
C ILE A 21 0.62 0.52 -7.48
N ASP A 22 -0.40 0.81 -8.29
CA ASP A 22 -0.25 1.59 -9.51
C ASP A 22 -0.18 3.09 -9.16
N PRO A 23 1.01 3.73 -9.28
CA PRO A 23 1.18 5.12 -8.94
C PRO A 23 0.41 6.05 -9.88
N LYS A 24 0.08 5.63 -11.11
CA LYS A 24 -0.65 6.46 -12.07
C LYS A 24 -2.11 6.66 -11.65
N ASN A 25 -2.69 5.65 -10.99
CA ASN A 25 -4.08 5.65 -10.52
C ASN A 25 -4.22 6.00 -9.04
N CYS A 26 -3.13 6.02 -8.29
CA CYS A 26 -3.11 6.36 -6.88
C CYS A 26 -3.25 7.89 -6.68
N LEU A 27 -4.03 8.30 -5.69
CA LEU A 27 -4.26 9.71 -5.35
C LEU A 27 -3.45 10.21 -4.14
N GLY A 28 -2.63 9.34 -3.53
CA GLY A 28 -1.93 9.69 -2.28
C GLY A 28 -2.85 9.92 -1.07
N CYS A 29 -4.11 9.48 -1.10
CA CYS A 29 -5.10 9.80 -0.05
C CYS A 29 -4.84 9.16 1.34
N GLY A 30 -3.83 8.31 1.49
CA GLY A 30 -3.42 7.73 2.77
C GLY A 30 -4.38 6.74 3.45
N ARG A 31 -5.58 6.50 2.92
CA ARG A 31 -6.58 5.61 3.57
C ARG A 31 -6.09 4.18 3.77
N CYS A 32 -5.40 3.63 2.76
CA CYS A 32 -4.82 2.29 2.84
C CYS A 32 -3.68 2.23 3.88
N HIS A 33 -2.85 3.26 3.98
CA HIS A 33 -1.82 3.37 5.02
C HIS A 33 -2.45 3.37 6.42
N LYS A 34 -3.46 4.22 6.64
CA LYS A 34 -4.11 4.37 7.95
C LYS A 34 -4.77 3.09 8.47
N VAL A 35 -5.33 2.26 7.57
CA VAL A 35 -5.93 0.97 7.97
C VAL A 35 -4.88 -0.14 8.12
N CYS A 36 -3.68 0.04 7.57
CA CYS A 36 -2.63 -0.96 7.64
C CYS A 36 -1.90 -0.89 8.99
N GLY A 37 -2.30 -1.74 9.94
CA GLY A 37 -1.60 -1.87 11.23
C GLY A 37 -0.22 -2.54 11.16
N ARG A 38 0.40 -2.62 9.97
CA ARG A 38 1.67 -3.32 9.70
C ARG A 38 2.72 -2.45 9.00
N GLY A 39 2.39 -1.21 8.60
CA GLY A 39 3.35 -0.33 7.94
C GLY A 39 3.81 -0.80 6.55
N VAL A 40 2.97 -1.54 5.83
CA VAL A 40 3.33 -2.15 4.52
C VAL A 40 3.57 -1.08 3.43
N MET A 41 2.96 0.09 3.56
CA MET A 41 2.96 1.15 2.56
C MET A 41 3.56 2.42 3.14
N ALA A 42 4.10 3.29 2.28
CA ALA A 42 4.52 4.64 2.63
C ALA A 42 3.92 5.64 1.64
N LEU A 43 3.74 6.88 2.09
CA LEU A 43 3.40 8.00 1.21
C LEU A 43 4.71 8.56 0.64
N LYS A 44 4.75 8.81 -0.67
CA LYS A 44 5.89 9.42 -1.37
C LYS A 44 5.41 10.54 -2.27
N GLY A 45 6.26 11.54 -2.47
CA GLY A 45 6.12 12.52 -3.54
C GLY A 45 6.50 11.91 -4.89
N VAL A 46 6.05 12.57 -5.95
CA VAL A 46 6.45 12.30 -7.34
C VAL A 46 6.83 13.65 -7.93
N ASP A 47 8.07 13.75 -8.43
CA ASP A 47 8.58 14.94 -9.11
C ASP A 47 8.14 15.02 -10.58
N GLU A 48 8.55 16.07 -11.29
CA GLU A 48 8.21 16.33 -12.71
C GLU A 48 8.74 15.22 -13.65
N ASP A 49 9.83 14.55 -13.28
CA ASP A 49 10.41 13.42 -14.02
C ASP A 49 9.72 12.08 -13.70
N GLY A 50 8.80 12.07 -12.74
CA GLY A 50 8.07 10.90 -12.29
C GLY A 50 8.84 10.02 -11.29
N ALA A 51 9.95 10.51 -10.74
CA ALA A 51 10.72 9.81 -9.71
C ALA A 51 10.07 9.99 -8.33
N PHE A 52 10.25 8.99 -7.47
CA PHE A 52 9.72 9.02 -6.11
C PHE A 52 10.68 9.77 -5.19
N VAL A 53 10.17 10.81 -4.55
CA VAL A 53 10.88 11.59 -3.53
C VAL A 53 10.27 11.36 -2.16
N ASP A 54 11.11 11.45 -1.13
CA ASP A 54 10.64 11.48 0.25
C ASP A 54 9.84 12.77 0.51
N LEU A 55 9.04 12.75 1.56
CA LEU A 55 8.25 13.91 2.00
C LEU A 55 8.79 14.30 3.38
N ASP A 56 10.02 14.80 3.43
CA ASP A 56 10.60 15.30 4.67
C ASP A 56 10.19 16.76 4.91
N GLU A 57 10.21 17.21 6.17
CA GLU A 57 9.76 18.56 6.56
C GLU A 57 10.65 19.68 5.99
N ASP A 58 11.84 19.33 5.51
CA ASP A 58 12.83 20.24 4.90
C ASP A 58 12.80 20.22 3.35
N ASP A 59 12.03 19.33 2.73
CA ASP A 59 11.91 19.26 1.26
C ASP A 59 11.04 20.41 0.73
N ASP A 60 11.51 21.07 -0.33
CA ASP A 60 10.80 22.19 -0.94
C ASP A 60 9.49 21.68 -1.57
N PRO A 61 8.31 22.16 -1.13
CA PRO A 61 7.03 21.74 -1.71
C PRO A 61 6.91 22.04 -3.21
N GLU A 62 7.80 22.87 -3.78
CA GLU A 62 7.86 23.13 -5.22
C GLU A 62 8.34 21.92 -6.05
N ASP A 63 9.07 20.96 -5.45
CA ASP A 63 9.61 19.78 -6.15
C ASP A 63 8.64 18.57 -6.19
N VAL A 64 7.44 18.70 -5.61
CA VAL A 64 6.45 17.62 -5.53
C VAL A 64 5.20 17.94 -6.35
N GLU A 65 5.08 17.34 -7.54
CA GLU A 65 3.89 17.51 -8.39
C GLU A 65 2.65 16.80 -7.80
N ARG A 66 2.84 15.60 -7.25
CA ARG A 66 1.75 14.81 -6.66
C ARG A 66 2.26 13.79 -5.64
N MET A 67 1.36 13.33 -4.78
CA MET A 67 1.65 12.27 -3.81
C MET A 67 1.02 10.95 -4.22
N VAL A 68 1.74 9.85 -3.98
CA VAL A 68 1.24 8.49 -4.19
C VAL A 68 1.64 7.57 -3.05
N MET A 69 0.88 6.48 -2.92
CA MET A 69 1.22 5.39 -2.02
C MET A 69 2.16 4.41 -2.72
N VAL A 70 3.23 4.00 -2.05
CA VAL A 70 4.16 2.98 -2.53
C VAL A 70 4.20 1.78 -1.59
N LEU A 71 4.61 0.63 -2.11
CA LEU A 71 4.85 -0.57 -1.33
C LEU A 71 6.23 -0.46 -0.67
N ALA A 72 6.27 -0.24 0.64
CA ALA A 72 7.51 0.03 1.38
C ALA A 72 8.06 -1.20 2.09
N GLN A 73 7.19 -1.98 2.73
CA GLN A 73 7.56 -3.17 3.52
C GLN A 73 6.68 -4.36 3.15
N PRO A 74 6.85 -4.95 1.95
CA PRO A 74 6.01 -6.06 1.48
C PRO A 74 6.02 -7.26 2.43
N GLY A 75 7.17 -7.55 3.06
CA GLY A 75 7.31 -8.66 4.01
C GLY A 75 6.50 -8.52 5.32
N ALA A 76 6.02 -7.31 5.65
CA ALA A 76 5.16 -7.09 6.81
C ALA A 76 3.67 -7.39 6.53
N CYS A 77 3.31 -7.63 5.27
CA CYS A 77 1.94 -7.85 4.85
C CYS A 77 1.44 -9.22 5.32
N ILE A 78 0.30 -9.25 6.01
CA ILE A 78 -0.35 -10.49 6.47
C ILE A 78 -1.54 -10.92 5.60
N GLY A 79 -1.69 -10.27 4.44
CA GLY A 79 -2.75 -10.57 3.50
C GLY A 79 -4.19 -10.26 3.97
N CYS A 80 -4.37 -9.36 4.95
CA CYS A 80 -5.68 -9.06 5.56
C CYS A 80 -6.70 -8.37 4.61
N GLY A 81 -6.27 -7.93 3.43
CA GLY A 81 -7.12 -7.27 2.42
C GLY A 81 -7.79 -5.97 2.88
N ALA A 82 -7.36 -5.38 4.00
CA ALA A 82 -7.96 -4.15 4.51
C ALA A 82 -7.68 -2.95 3.59
N CYS A 83 -6.47 -2.86 3.05
CA CYS A 83 -6.07 -1.82 2.09
C CYS A 83 -6.93 -1.86 0.82
N ALA A 84 -7.19 -3.05 0.27
CA ALA A 84 -8.05 -3.23 -0.91
C ALA A 84 -9.45 -2.65 -0.69
N ARG A 85 -10.08 -2.98 0.45
CA ARG A 85 -11.44 -2.55 0.79
C ARG A 85 -11.61 -1.04 0.93
N VAL A 86 -10.57 -0.34 1.38
CA VAL A 86 -10.63 1.13 1.60
C VAL A 86 -10.14 1.94 0.40
N CYS A 87 -9.51 1.30 -0.60
CA CYS A 87 -8.97 1.99 -1.76
C CYS A 87 -10.09 2.33 -2.76
N THR A 88 -10.52 3.58 -2.77
CA THR A 88 -11.60 4.04 -3.67
C THR A 88 -11.23 4.02 -5.15
N LYS A 89 -9.94 3.92 -5.48
CA LYS A 89 -9.43 3.87 -6.86
C LYS A 89 -9.16 2.45 -7.36
N GLY A 90 -9.14 1.45 -6.49
CA GLY A 90 -8.77 0.09 -6.88
C GLY A 90 -7.35 -0.03 -7.47
N CYS A 91 -6.43 0.88 -7.15
CA CYS A 91 -5.08 0.93 -7.72
C CYS A 91 -4.11 -0.12 -7.15
N GLN A 92 -4.60 -1.16 -6.47
CA GLN A 92 -3.78 -2.11 -5.72
C GLN A 92 -3.94 -3.52 -6.28
N THR A 93 -2.83 -4.22 -6.49
CA THR A 93 -2.82 -5.63 -6.89
C THR A 93 -2.54 -6.50 -5.68
N HIS A 94 -3.38 -7.53 -5.48
CA HIS A 94 -3.20 -8.49 -4.41
C HIS A 94 -3.18 -9.91 -4.97
N GLU A 95 -2.34 -10.77 -4.38
CA GLU A 95 -2.18 -12.16 -4.79
C GLU A 95 -2.23 -13.10 -3.59
N PRO A 96 -2.74 -14.34 -3.74
CA PRO A 96 -2.60 -15.39 -2.73
C PRO A 96 -1.13 -15.76 -2.47
N GLY A 97 -0.81 -16.26 -1.27
CA GLY A 97 0.56 -16.69 -0.88
C GLY A 97 0.90 -18.16 -1.11
#